data_AF-A0A5E4LCP0-F1
#
_entry.id   AF-A0A5E4LCP0-F1
#
_cell.length_a   1.000
_cell.length_b   1.000
_cell.length_c   1.000
_cell.angle_alpha   90.00
_cell.angle_beta   90.00
_cell.angle_gamma   90.00
#
_symmetry.space_group_name_H-M   'P 1'
#
loop_
_entity.id
_entity.type
_entity.pdbx_description
1 polymer ?
#
loop_
_entity_poly.entity_id
_entity_poly.type
_entity_poly.pdbx_seq_one_letter_code
_entity_poly.pdbx_strand_id
1 'polypeptide(L)'
;MPEPEKQASAGQQNPAQQKAPFAAAGKSFLPETESTFWPWLFVAVFSLSILVFYVPYNHETKQLDAQKLVSVLLFRDLAFSLEELDRALGVAGLGLMAIALSIGPLSRLFPKVFGLYLHWRKPISLSALAAIIVHGTYMFATRYAPNLAESLSSLNDYALLLTGIAATIIFGLVVAVSRKEGVQVLGYRKWKLVQNTAYAGLALVVAHFVIIKTENGYFDVTPFALAAFAVAVFAVAQRALILLAAVPETEKSEHHFGEPGNN
;
A
#
# COMPACT_ATOMS: atom_id res chain seq x y z
N MET A 1 -36.77 -67.04 -40.87
CA MET A 1 -37.16 -65.61 -40.84
C MET A 1 -38.12 -65.42 -39.69
N PRO A 2 -38.10 -64.31 -38.93
CA PRO A 2 -37.05 -63.31 -38.65
C PRO A 2 -36.83 -63.22 -37.10
N GLU A 3 -36.03 -62.39 -36.44
CA GLU A 3 -34.83 -61.58 -36.61
C GLU A 3 -34.36 -61.26 -35.17
N PRO A 4 -33.06 -61.06 -34.90
CA PRO A 4 -32.57 -60.65 -33.59
C PRO A 4 -32.81 -59.16 -33.35
N GLU A 5 -33.56 -58.83 -32.30
CA GLU A 5 -33.85 -57.45 -31.90
C GLU A 5 -32.60 -56.79 -31.29
N LYS A 6 -31.97 -55.93 -32.10
CA LYS A 6 -30.91 -55.01 -31.72
C LYS A 6 -31.43 -54.04 -30.65
N GLN A 7 -31.03 -54.24 -29.40
CA GLN A 7 -31.11 -53.18 -28.40
C GLN A 7 -29.97 -52.19 -28.64
N ALA A 8 -30.35 -51.02 -29.15
CA ALA A 8 -29.50 -49.88 -29.40
C ALA A 8 -28.89 -49.36 -28.09
N SER A 9 -27.56 -49.31 -28.08
CA SER A 9 -26.73 -48.59 -27.12
C SER A 9 -27.15 -47.12 -27.05
N ALA A 10 -27.75 -46.73 -25.93
CA ALA A 10 -27.92 -45.33 -25.58
C ALA A 10 -26.55 -44.74 -25.27
N GLY A 11 -26.02 -43.96 -26.22
CA GLY A 11 -24.78 -43.22 -26.06
C GLY A 11 -24.87 -42.30 -24.85
N GLN A 12 -24.18 -42.66 -23.78
CA GLN A 12 -23.78 -41.74 -22.73
C GLN A 12 -22.87 -40.69 -23.35
N GLN A 13 -23.46 -39.56 -23.74
CA GLN A 13 -22.69 -38.36 -24.03
C GLN A 13 -22.03 -37.92 -22.73
N ASN A 14 -20.71 -38.13 -22.70
CA ASN A 14 -19.85 -37.76 -21.59
C ASN A 14 -19.92 -36.22 -21.40
N PRO A 15 -20.40 -35.71 -20.24
CA PRO A 15 -20.47 -34.27 -19.98
C PRO A 15 -19.08 -33.60 -19.84
N ALA A 16 -17.99 -34.34 -20.05
CA ALA A 16 -16.61 -33.87 -19.93
C ALA A 16 -16.06 -33.06 -21.12
N GLN A 17 -16.85 -32.72 -22.15
CA GLN A 17 -16.31 -32.10 -23.38
C GLN A 17 -16.93 -30.77 -23.80
N GLN A 18 -17.59 -30.04 -22.90
CA GLN A 18 -17.78 -28.61 -23.07
C GLN A 18 -16.54 -27.84 -22.55
N LYS A 19 -15.37 -28.15 -23.15
CA LYS A 19 -14.19 -27.29 -23.03
C LYS A 19 -14.50 -26.01 -23.82
N ALA A 20 -15.03 -25.01 -23.11
CA ALA A 20 -15.19 -23.67 -23.65
C ALA A 20 -13.85 -23.21 -24.28
N PRO A 21 -13.86 -22.69 -25.51
CA PRO A 21 -12.66 -22.18 -26.16
C PRO A 21 -12.33 -20.81 -25.56
N PHE A 22 -11.76 -20.80 -24.36
CA PHE A 22 -10.98 -19.66 -23.84
C PHE A 22 -9.49 -19.77 -24.21
N ALA A 23 -9.21 -20.46 -25.32
CA ALA A 23 -7.89 -20.50 -25.91
C ALA A 23 -7.71 -19.29 -26.83
N ALA A 24 -6.93 -18.31 -26.35
CA ALA A 24 -6.11 -17.34 -27.09
C ALA A 24 -6.19 -15.90 -26.54
N ALA A 25 -5.98 -15.71 -25.24
CA ALA A 25 -5.33 -14.49 -24.73
C ALA A 25 -3.81 -14.75 -24.60
N GLY A 26 -3.22 -15.34 -25.64
CA GLY A 26 -1.81 -15.65 -25.74
C GLY A 26 -1.06 -14.48 -26.34
N LYS A 27 -0.67 -13.53 -25.50
CA LYS A 27 0.48 -12.62 -25.60
C LYS A 27 0.47 -11.81 -24.32
N SER A 28 1.51 -11.97 -23.49
CA SER A 28 1.74 -11.12 -22.32
C SER A 28 1.63 -9.68 -22.78
N PHE A 29 0.59 -8.98 -22.31
CA PHE A 29 0.12 -7.74 -22.94
C PHE A 29 1.10 -6.57 -22.80
N LEU A 30 2.23 -6.74 -22.09
CA LEU A 30 3.25 -5.73 -21.95
C LEU A 30 4.66 -6.34 -22.07
N PRO A 31 5.58 -5.75 -22.86
CA PRO A 31 6.98 -6.11 -22.85
C PRO A 31 7.55 -5.90 -21.44
N GLU A 32 8.30 -6.88 -20.92
CA GLU A 32 8.77 -6.91 -19.53
C GLU A 32 9.52 -5.62 -19.10
N THR A 33 10.17 -4.94 -20.04
CA THR A 33 10.99 -3.76 -19.79
C THR A 33 10.19 -2.47 -19.58
N GLU A 34 9.09 -2.24 -20.31
CA GLU A 34 8.26 -1.02 -20.14
C GLU A 34 7.40 -1.07 -18.87
N SER A 35 7.20 -2.26 -18.31
CA SER A 35 6.31 -2.46 -17.15
C SER A 35 6.85 -1.90 -15.84
N THR A 36 8.17 -1.70 -15.72
CA THR A 36 8.78 -1.30 -14.45
C THR A 36 8.95 0.21 -14.30
N PHE A 37 9.01 0.98 -15.39
CA PHE A 37 9.26 2.43 -15.34
C PHE A 37 8.10 3.21 -14.72
N TRP A 38 6.86 2.92 -15.12
CA TRP A 38 5.68 3.70 -14.73
C TRP A 38 5.40 3.74 -13.23
N PRO A 39 5.48 2.64 -12.47
CA PRO A 39 5.34 2.70 -11.01
C PRO A 39 6.37 3.61 -10.33
N TRP A 40 7.63 3.60 -10.80
CA TRP A 40 8.69 4.44 -10.22
C TRP A 40 8.50 5.92 -10.59
N LEU A 41 8.10 6.21 -11.82
CA LEU A 41 7.73 7.57 -12.21
C LEU A 41 6.56 8.09 -11.36
N PHE A 42 5.54 7.25 -11.15
CA PHE A 42 4.41 7.59 -10.28
C PHE A 42 4.88 7.91 -8.85
N VAL A 43 5.73 7.07 -8.25
CA VAL A 43 6.31 7.33 -6.92
C VAL A 43 7.06 8.66 -6.90
N ALA A 44 7.90 8.92 -7.91
CA ALA A 44 8.69 10.15 -7.97
C ALA A 44 7.81 11.40 -8.08
N VAL A 45 6.82 11.38 -8.97
CA VAL A 45 5.86 12.48 -9.16
C VAL A 45 5.01 12.69 -7.90
N PHE A 46 4.52 11.61 -7.28
CA PHE A 46 3.75 11.71 -6.05
C PHE A 46 4.57 12.34 -4.92
N SER A 47 5.77 11.82 -4.65
CA SER A 47 6.65 12.35 -3.60
C SER A 47 7.07 13.80 -3.88
N LEU A 48 7.37 14.14 -5.13
CA LEU A 48 7.68 15.52 -5.53
C LEU A 48 6.47 16.44 -5.33
N SER A 49 5.26 15.97 -5.61
CA SER A 49 4.05 16.76 -5.37
C SER A 49 3.86 17.07 -3.88
N ILE A 50 4.13 16.09 -2.99
CA ILE A 50 4.13 16.34 -1.55
C ILE A 50 5.17 17.41 -1.22
N LEU A 51 6.40 17.29 -1.72
CA LEU A 51 7.45 18.29 -1.48
C LEU A 51 7.05 19.69 -1.94
N VAL A 52 6.52 19.82 -3.16
CA VAL A 52 6.16 21.11 -3.79
C VAL A 52 4.96 21.77 -3.14
N PHE A 53 4.02 21.02 -2.57
CA PHE A 53 2.79 21.60 -2.05
C PHE A 53 2.64 21.55 -0.53
N TYR A 54 3.26 20.57 0.13
CA TYR A 54 3.25 20.46 1.60
C TYR A 54 4.26 21.42 2.23
N VAL A 55 5.52 21.42 1.75
CA VAL A 55 6.60 22.23 2.36
C VAL A 55 6.31 23.72 2.33
N PRO A 56 5.92 24.35 1.20
CA PRO A 56 5.65 25.80 1.21
C PRO A 56 4.39 26.18 1.97
N TYR A 57 3.55 25.24 2.41
CA TYR A 57 2.33 25.59 3.13
C TYR A 57 2.64 26.19 4.50
N ASN A 58 2.17 27.42 4.73
CA ASN A 58 2.25 28.11 6.00
C ASN A 58 0.98 27.84 6.83
N HIS A 59 1.15 27.28 8.03
CA HIS A 59 0.04 26.91 8.90
C HIS A 59 -0.72 28.10 9.49
N GLU A 60 -0.06 29.24 9.70
CA GLU A 60 -0.65 30.43 10.31
C GLU A 60 -1.47 31.22 9.28
N THR A 61 -0.88 31.47 8.11
CA THR A 61 -1.54 32.25 7.05
C THR A 61 -2.46 31.41 6.16
N LYS A 62 -2.35 30.08 6.25
CA LYS A 62 -3.03 29.10 5.37
C LYS A 62 -2.75 29.37 3.87
N GLN A 63 -1.57 29.91 3.56
CA GLN A 63 -1.13 30.24 2.20
C GLN A 63 0.17 29.50 1.84
N LEU A 64 0.45 29.41 0.53
CA LEU A 64 1.72 28.86 0.03
C LEU A 64 2.80 29.96 0.03
N ASP A 65 3.89 29.70 0.73
CA ASP A 65 5.09 30.53 0.78
C ASP A 65 6.22 29.86 -0.02
N ALA A 66 6.45 30.35 -1.24
CA ALA A 66 7.51 29.85 -2.10
C ALA A 66 8.92 30.05 -1.50
N GLN A 67 9.13 31.05 -0.64
CA GLN A 67 10.43 31.28 0.01
C GLN A 67 10.74 30.18 1.01
N LYS A 68 9.71 29.62 1.69
CA LYS A 68 9.88 28.45 2.55
C LYS A 68 10.40 27.25 1.77
N LEU A 69 9.79 26.93 0.62
CA LEU A 69 10.25 25.83 -0.25
C LEU A 69 11.70 26.04 -0.71
N VAL A 70 12.03 27.24 -1.19
CA VAL A 70 13.40 27.57 -1.62
C VAL A 70 14.39 27.42 -0.46
N SER A 71 14.01 27.86 0.74
CA SER A 71 14.87 27.77 1.93
C SER A 71 15.15 26.33 2.32
N VAL A 72 14.14 25.44 2.24
CA VAL A 72 14.28 24.00 2.49
C VAL A 72 15.13 23.32 1.41
N LEU A 73 14.88 23.59 0.12
CA LEU A 73 15.61 22.95 -0.98
C LEU A 73 17.08 23.38 -1.06
N LEU A 74 17.39 24.62 -0.70
CA LEU A 74 18.75 25.16 -0.70
C LEU A 74 19.45 24.98 0.66
N PHE A 75 18.81 24.32 1.63
CA PHE A 75 19.35 24.09 2.98
C PHE A 75 19.88 25.37 3.64
N ARG A 76 19.15 26.49 3.51
CA ARG A 76 19.55 27.78 4.09
C ARG A 76 19.68 27.71 5.61
N ASP A 77 18.82 26.92 6.24
CA ASP A 77 18.92 26.48 7.62
C ASP A 77 18.82 24.95 7.62
N LEU A 78 19.89 24.27 8.02
CA LEU A 78 19.97 22.81 7.94
C LEU A 78 18.93 22.13 8.85
N ALA A 79 18.75 22.61 10.08
CA ALA A 79 17.87 21.98 11.05
C ALA A 79 16.41 22.08 10.60
N PHE A 80 15.98 23.29 10.23
CA PHE A 80 14.65 23.56 9.70
C PHE A 80 14.39 22.76 8.41
N SER A 81 15.37 22.71 7.50
CA SER A 81 15.21 21.98 6.23
C SER A 81 15.04 20.49 6.45
N LEU A 82 15.84 19.89 7.35
CA LEU A 82 15.73 18.47 7.68
C LEU A 82 14.38 18.16 8.35
N GLU A 83 13.89 19.01 9.24
CA GLU A 83 12.61 18.84 9.90
C GLU A 83 11.43 18.89 8.91
N GLU A 84 11.43 19.86 7.98
CA GLU A 84 10.38 19.97 6.98
C GLU A 84 10.42 18.82 5.96
N LEU A 85 11.62 18.37 5.56
CA LEU A 85 11.79 17.19 4.70
C LEU A 85 11.31 15.91 5.40
N ASP A 86 11.61 15.74 6.69
CA ASP A 86 11.13 14.62 7.48
C ASP A 86 9.60 14.56 7.53
N ARG A 87 8.95 15.70 7.82
CA ARG A 87 7.49 15.81 7.79
C ARG A 87 6.92 15.45 6.42
N ALA A 88 7.55 15.93 5.34
CA ALA A 88 7.14 15.59 3.98
C ALA A 88 7.30 14.09 3.68
N LEU A 89 8.37 13.44 4.16
CA LEU A 89 8.58 12.00 4.05
C LEU A 89 7.52 11.20 4.80
N GLY A 90 7.12 11.62 6.00
CA GLY A 90 6.03 11.00 6.76
C GLY A 90 4.70 11.03 5.98
N VAL A 91 4.36 12.18 5.40
CA VAL A 91 3.14 12.34 4.58
C VAL A 91 3.21 11.55 3.28
N ALA A 92 4.36 11.58 2.58
CA ALA A 92 4.56 10.81 1.36
C ALA A 92 4.48 9.30 1.62
N GLY A 93 5.10 8.82 2.70
CA GLY A 93 5.05 7.42 3.14
C GLY A 93 3.63 6.96 3.45
N LEU A 94 2.85 7.76 4.18
CA LEU A 94 1.43 7.52 4.44
C LEU A 94 0.63 7.37 3.14
N GLY A 95 0.74 8.36 2.24
CA GLY A 95 0.00 8.38 0.99
C GLY A 95 0.35 7.21 0.06
N LEU A 96 1.64 6.94 -0.15
CA LEU A 96 2.10 5.84 -0.99
C LEU A 96 1.67 4.48 -0.41
N MET A 97 1.80 4.27 0.90
CA MET A 97 1.38 3.01 1.54
C MET A 97 -0.13 2.80 1.39
N ALA A 98 -0.93 3.85 1.62
CA ALA A 98 -2.38 3.81 1.45
C ALA A 98 -2.79 3.47 0.01
N ILE A 99 -2.12 4.06 -0.99
CA ILE A 99 -2.36 3.77 -2.41
C ILE A 99 -2.01 2.32 -2.73
N ALA A 100 -0.83 1.84 -2.30
CA ALA A 100 -0.40 0.46 -2.53
C ALA A 100 -1.38 -0.57 -1.94
N LEU A 101 -1.97 -0.27 -0.78
CA LEU A 101 -2.96 -1.13 -0.14
C LEU A 101 -4.33 -1.01 -0.81
N SER A 102 -4.74 0.17 -1.28
CA SER A 102 -6.03 0.39 -1.97
C SER A 102 -6.15 -0.37 -3.30
N ILE A 103 -5.04 -0.58 -4.02
CA ILE A 103 -5.06 -1.28 -5.33
C ILE A 103 -5.66 -2.68 -5.21
N GLY A 104 -5.42 -3.40 -4.10
CA GLY A 104 -5.93 -4.77 -3.93
C GLY A 104 -7.46 -4.86 -3.81
N PRO A 105 -8.10 -4.14 -2.89
CA PRO A 105 -9.56 -4.07 -2.80
C PRO A 105 -10.19 -3.52 -4.09
N LEU A 106 -9.60 -2.49 -4.69
CA LEU A 106 -10.09 -1.91 -5.94
C LEU A 106 -10.01 -2.89 -7.11
N SER A 107 -8.99 -3.72 -7.21
CA SER A 107 -8.91 -4.74 -8.25
C SER A 107 -9.97 -5.83 -8.11
N ARG A 108 -10.52 -6.05 -6.91
CA ARG A 108 -11.65 -6.97 -6.69
C ARG A 108 -12.98 -6.35 -7.08
N LEU A 109 -13.20 -5.09 -6.69
CA LEU A 109 -14.43 -4.36 -7.02
C LEU A 109 -14.50 -3.99 -8.51
N PHE A 110 -13.36 -3.66 -9.11
CA PHE A 110 -13.26 -3.11 -10.46
C PHE A 110 -12.08 -3.75 -11.23
N PRO A 111 -12.11 -5.08 -11.48
CA PRO A 111 -10.97 -5.82 -12.04
C PRO A 111 -10.50 -5.33 -13.40
N LYS A 112 -11.43 -4.85 -14.25
CA LYS A 112 -11.10 -4.32 -15.59
C LYS A 112 -10.22 -3.07 -15.55
N VAL A 113 -10.32 -2.27 -14.48
CA VAL A 113 -9.60 -1.00 -14.33
C VAL A 113 -8.38 -1.21 -13.45
N PHE A 114 -8.57 -1.79 -12.26
CA PHE A 114 -7.51 -1.85 -11.25
C PHE A 114 -6.67 -3.12 -11.27
N GLY A 115 -7.11 -4.19 -11.97
CA GLY A 115 -6.33 -5.41 -12.13
C GLY A 115 -4.97 -5.16 -12.81
N LEU A 116 -4.92 -4.20 -13.74
CA LEU A 116 -3.69 -3.82 -14.45
C LEU A 116 -2.64 -3.21 -13.51
N TYR A 117 -3.05 -2.55 -12.43
CA TYR A 117 -2.14 -1.88 -11.50
C TYR A 117 -1.64 -2.77 -10.36
N LEU A 118 -2.02 -4.06 -10.31
CA LEU A 118 -1.57 -4.96 -9.23
C LEU A 118 -0.04 -5.06 -9.14
N HIS A 119 0.67 -4.99 -10.27
CA HIS A 119 2.14 -5.00 -10.30
C HIS A 119 2.78 -3.74 -9.72
N TRP A 120 2.04 -2.62 -9.60
CA TRP A 120 2.53 -1.36 -9.04
C TRP A 120 2.64 -1.41 -7.52
N ARG A 121 1.93 -2.34 -6.87
CA ARG A 121 1.88 -2.44 -5.40
C ARG A 121 3.26 -2.56 -4.76
N LYS A 122 4.14 -3.38 -5.35
CA LYS A 122 5.48 -3.66 -4.81
C LYS A 122 6.43 -2.44 -4.86
N PRO A 123 6.67 -1.78 -6.01
CA PRO A 123 7.52 -0.59 -6.04
C PRO A 123 6.96 0.54 -5.15
N ILE A 124 5.64 0.77 -5.18
CA ILE A 124 5.01 1.80 -4.35
C ILE A 124 5.19 1.49 -2.85
N SER A 125 4.94 0.25 -2.40
CA SER A 125 5.08 -0.12 -0.99
C SER A 125 6.53 -0.11 -0.51
N LEU A 126 7.49 -0.47 -1.37
CA LEU A 126 8.92 -0.36 -1.06
C LEU A 126 9.34 1.09 -0.87
N SER A 127 8.92 1.99 -1.75
CA SER A 127 9.20 3.43 -1.61
C SER A 127 8.53 4.03 -0.38
N ALA A 128 7.29 3.63 -0.10
CA ALA A 128 6.58 4.04 1.11
C ALA A 128 7.33 3.59 2.38
N LEU A 129 7.75 2.32 2.45
CA LEU A 129 8.52 1.79 3.58
C LEU A 129 9.86 2.50 3.74
N ALA A 130 10.56 2.81 2.64
CA ALA A 130 11.80 3.56 2.69
C ALA A 130 11.59 4.96 3.29
N ALA A 131 10.56 5.69 2.85
CA ALA A 131 10.20 6.99 3.42
C ALA A 131 9.85 6.89 4.91
N ILE A 132 9.06 5.89 5.31
CA ILE A 132 8.68 5.62 6.70
C ILE A 132 9.90 5.32 7.58
N ILE A 133 10.86 4.51 7.10
CA ILE A 133 12.08 4.18 7.86
C ILE A 133 12.96 5.41 8.06
N VAL A 134 13.16 6.22 7.00
CA VAL A 134 13.92 7.47 7.11
C VAL A 134 13.24 8.41 8.10
N HIS A 135 11.92 8.56 7.99
CA HIS A 135 11.14 9.39 8.90
C HIS A 135 11.24 8.95 10.36
N GLY A 136 10.99 7.66 10.61
CA GLY A 136 11.07 7.08 11.96
C GLY A 136 12.46 7.17 12.56
N THR A 137 13.51 7.00 11.74
CA THR A 137 14.91 7.09 12.19
C THR A 137 15.31 8.51 12.55
N TYR A 138 14.93 9.50 11.71
CA TYR A 138 15.17 10.91 12.01
C TYR A 138 14.44 11.32 13.30
N MET A 139 13.14 11.05 13.40
CA MET A 139 12.34 11.37 14.59
C MET A 139 12.87 10.67 15.85
N PHE A 140 13.29 9.41 15.75
CA PHE A 140 13.90 8.71 16.87
C PHE A 140 15.21 9.39 17.30
N ALA A 141 16.09 9.71 16.35
CA ALA A 141 17.39 10.30 16.66
C ALA A 141 17.29 11.73 17.25
N THR A 142 16.36 12.55 16.76
CA THR A 142 16.29 13.98 17.13
C THR A 142 15.34 14.27 18.28
N ARG A 143 14.20 13.57 18.37
CA ARG A 143 13.17 13.83 19.39
C ARG A 143 13.24 12.84 20.55
N TYR A 144 13.25 11.54 20.25
CA TYR A 144 13.04 10.51 21.26
C TYR A 144 14.32 10.05 21.96
N ALA A 145 15.43 9.87 21.24
CA ALA A 145 16.67 9.35 21.79
C ALA A 145 17.27 10.26 22.89
N PRO A 146 17.31 11.61 22.73
CA PRO A 146 17.83 12.49 23.78
C PRO A 146 16.98 12.50 25.06
N ASN A 147 15.67 12.30 24.94
CA ASN A 147 14.68 12.43 26.02
C ASN A 147 13.87 11.13 26.21
N LEU A 148 14.51 9.97 26.07
CA LEU A 148 13.79 8.70 26.01
C LEU A 148 12.99 8.42 27.28
N ALA A 149 13.56 8.68 28.46
CA ALA A 149 12.89 8.47 29.74
C ALA A 149 11.62 9.33 29.89
N GLU A 150 11.68 10.60 29.47
CA GLU A 150 10.54 11.52 29.47
C GLU A 150 9.49 11.13 28.43
N SER A 151 9.93 10.74 27.23
CA SER A 151 9.03 10.27 26.17
C SER A 151 8.26 9.01 26.57
N LEU A 152 8.87 8.14 27.39
CA LEU A 152 8.22 6.93 27.90
C LEU A 152 7.29 7.21 29.09
N SER A 153 7.45 8.33 29.80
CA SER A 153 6.55 8.71 30.90
C SER A 153 5.35 9.53 30.43
N SER A 154 5.48 10.25 29.31
CA SER A 154 4.39 10.93 28.62
C SER A 154 3.52 9.92 27.86
N LEU A 155 2.24 9.78 28.25
CA LEU A 155 1.30 8.87 27.58
C LEU A 155 1.18 9.16 26.07
N ASN A 156 1.23 10.45 25.69
CA ASN A 156 1.10 10.87 24.30
C ASN A 156 2.35 10.50 23.48
N ASP A 157 3.54 10.85 23.96
CA ASP A 157 4.79 10.53 23.27
C ASP A 157 5.02 9.01 23.22
N TYR A 158 4.66 8.28 24.28
CA TYR A 158 4.68 6.82 24.30
C TYR A 158 3.74 6.22 23.25
N ALA A 159 2.50 6.71 23.14
CA ALA A 159 1.54 6.24 22.15
C ALA A 159 2.03 6.53 20.71
N LEU A 160 2.61 7.71 20.47
CA LEU A 160 3.21 8.07 19.19
C LEU A 160 4.36 7.12 18.81
N LEU A 161 5.29 6.90 19.74
CA LEU A 161 6.44 6.02 19.54
C LEU A 161 5.99 4.58 19.27
N LEU A 162 5.07 4.06 20.10
CA LEU A 162 4.58 2.69 19.99
C LEU A 162 3.83 2.45 18.68
N THR A 163 2.91 3.34 18.30
CA THR A 163 2.14 3.20 17.05
C THR A 163 3.03 3.28 15.82
N GLY A 164 4.01 4.21 15.80
CA GLY A 164 4.97 4.35 14.71
C GLY A 164 5.89 3.14 14.56
N ILE A 165 6.46 2.64 15.66
CA ILE A 165 7.32 1.44 15.66
C ILE A 165 6.52 0.21 15.25
N ALA A 166 5.35 -0.02 15.84
CA ALA A 166 4.52 -1.19 15.53
C ALA A 166 4.09 -1.22 14.05
N ALA A 167 3.66 -0.08 13.50
CA ALA A 167 3.33 0.02 12.08
C ALA A 167 4.55 -0.28 11.19
N THR A 168 5.71 0.30 11.51
CA THR A 168 6.95 0.09 10.76
C THR A 168 7.38 -1.38 10.76
N ILE A 169 7.30 -2.06 11.90
CA ILE A 169 7.59 -3.51 12.01
C ILE A 169 6.64 -4.32 11.14
N ILE A 170 5.32 -4.05 11.21
CA ILE A 170 4.31 -4.75 10.40
C ILE A 170 4.62 -4.60 8.91
N PHE A 171 4.85 -3.37 8.43
CA PHE A 171 5.16 -3.15 7.02
C PHE A 171 6.48 -3.79 6.61
N GLY A 172 7.52 -3.71 7.46
CA GLY A 172 8.80 -4.36 7.24
C GLY A 172 8.67 -5.89 7.08
N LEU A 173 7.91 -6.53 7.95
CA LEU A 173 7.63 -7.98 7.88
C LEU A 173 6.88 -8.34 6.60
N VAL A 174 5.83 -7.58 6.26
CA VAL A 174 5.06 -7.80 5.03
C VAL A 174 5.95 -7.70 3.80
N VAL A 175 6.78 -6.65 3.70
CA VAL A 175 7.71 -6.46 2.59
C VAL A 175 8.76 -7.57 2.52
N ALA A 176 9.34 -7.96 3.66
CA ALA A 176 10.34 -9.02 3.72
C ALA A 176 9.79 -10.37 3.22
N VAL A 177 8.55 -10.70 3.61
CA VAL A 177 7.85 -11.93 3.22
C VAL A 177 7.30 -11.88 1.79
N SER A 178 7.16 -10.69 1.19
CA SER A 178 6.66 -10.50 -0.19
C SER A 178 7.66 -10.82 -1.30
N ARG A 179 8.80 -11.46 -0.96
CA ARG A 179 9.78 -11.95 -1.93
C ARG A 179 9.33 -13.30 -2.48
N LYS A 180 9.81 -13.68 -3.67
CA LYS A 180 9.41 -14.93 -4.35
C LYS A 180 9.63 -16.14 -3.45
N GLU A 181 10.76 -16.16 -2.76
CA GLU A 181 11.17 -17.20 -1.82
C GLU A 181 10.21 -17.25 -0.62
N GLY A 182 9.79 -16.08 -0.10
CA GLY A 182 8.84 -15.99 1.01
C GLY A 182 7.45 -16.52 0.65
N VAL A 183 6.97 -16.23 -0.56
CA VAL A 183 5.70 -16.78 -1.07
C VAL A 183 5.79 -18.30 -1.23
N GLN A 184 6.90 -18.80 -1.79
CA GLN A 184 7.11 -20.24 -1.98
C GLN A 184 7.18 -21.02 -0.66
N VAL A 185 7.84 -20.47 0.36
CA VAL A 185 7.97 -21.11 1.68
C VAL A 185 6.65 -21.13 2.45
N LEU A 186 5.89 -20.02 2.44
CA LEU A 186 4.65 -19.92 3.19
C LEU A 186 3.46 -20.58 2.48
N GLY A 187 3.48 -20.60 1.15
CA GLY A 187 2.32 -20.87 0.32
C GLY A 187 1.33 -19.71 0.30
N TYR A 188 0.49 -19.67 -0.73
CA TYR A 188 -0.42 -18.54 -1.01
C TYR A 188 -1.29 -18.13 0.19
N ARG A 189 -1.95 -19.10 0.85
CA ARG A 189 -2.89 -18.81 1.95
C ARG A 189 -2.23 -18.14 3.15
N LYS A 190 -1.06 -18.63 3.59
CA LYS A 190 -0.34 -18.06 4.75
C LYS A 190 0.31 -16.73 4.38
N TRP A 191 0.90 -16.64 3.18
CA TRP A 191 1.42 -15.37 2.67
C TRP A 191 0.33 -14.30 2.63
N LYS A 192 -0.87 -14.64 2.18
CA LYS A 192 -1.99 -13.69 2.12
C LYS A 192 -2.45 -13.24 3.51
N LEU A 193 -2.42 -14.14 4.50
CA LEU A 193 -2.69 -13.77 5.89
C LEU A 193 -1.68 -12.74 6.39
N VAL A 194 -0.39 -12.91 6.07
CA VAL A 194 0.65 -11.92 6.37
C VAL A 194 0.37 -10.60 5.62
N GLN A 195 0.04 -10.63 4.33
CA GLN A 195 -0.34 -9.41 3.60
C GLN A 195 -1.49 -8.65 4.24
N ASN A 196 -2.46 -9.36 4.81
CA ASN A 196 -3.63 -8.75 5.43
C ASN A 196 -3.27 -7.97 6.70
N THR A 197 -2.16 -8.29 7.38
CA THR A 197 -1.72 -7.52 8.55
C THR A 197 -1.26 -6.11 8.17
N ALA A 198 -0.92 -5.85 6.90
CA ALA A 198 -0.56 -4.51 6.43
C ALA A 198 -1.71 -3.50 6.64
N TYR A 199 -2.97 -3.92 6.58
CA TYR A 199 -4.10 -3.02 6.88
C TYR A 199 -4.18 -2.66 8.37
N ALA A 200 -3.79 -3.56 9.27
CA ALA A 200 -3.63 -3.25 10.68
C ALA A 200 -2.47 -2.26 10.87
N GLY A 201 -1.36 -2.44 10.15
CA GLY A 201 -0.27 -1.47 10.08
C GLY A 201 -0.76 -0.08 9.62
N LEU A 202 -1.57 -0.01 8.55
CA LEU A 202 -2.13 1.25 8.07
C LEU A 202 -3.10 1.88 9.07
N ALA A 203 -3.93 1.10 9.75
CA ALA A 203 -4.79 1.59 10.82
C ALA A 203 -3.98 2.20 11.98
N LEU A 204 -2.84 1.60 12.33
CA LEU A 204 -1.90 2.18 13.31
C LEU A 204 -1.29 3.49 12.81
N VAL A 205 -0.95 3.63 11.53
CA VAL A 205 -0.47 4.92 10.97
C VAL A 205 -1.57 5.98 11.00
N VAL A 206 -2.82 5.62 10.68
CA VAL A 206 -3.98 6.52 10.80
C VAL A 206 -4.11 7.01 12.24
N ALA A 207 -4.05 6.10 13.22
CA ALA A 207 -4.07 6.46 14.63
C ALA A 207 -2.89 7.36 15.02
N HIS A 208 -1.67 7.00 14.61
CA HIS A 208 -0.46 7.79 14.82
C HIS A 208 -0.61 9.22 14.30
N PHE A 209 -1.13 9.38 13.08
CA PHE A 209 -1.37 10.69 12.47
C PHE A 209 -2.43 11.51 13.23
N VAL A 210 -3.52 10.88 13.67
CA VAL A 210 -4.56 11.54 14.48
C VAL A 210 -3.98 12.05 15.80
N ILE A 211 -3.15 11.25 16.47
CA ILE A 211 -2.52 11.64 17.73
C ILE A 211 -1.61 12.86 17.51
N ILE A 212 -0.80 12.88 16.45
CA ILE A 212 0.09 14.02 16.14
C ILE A 212 -0.69 15.30 15.85
N LYS A 213 -1.75 15.21 15.06
CA LYS A 213 -2.45 16.38 14.50
C LYS A 213 -3.62 16.88 15.35
N THR A 214 -3.91 16.21 16.45
CA THR A 214 -4.93 16.66 17.40
C THR A 214 -4.25 17.50 18.48
N GLU A 215 -4.28 18.82 18.33
CA GLU A 215 -3.76 19.76 19.32
C GLU A 215 -4.94 20.49 19.99
N ASN A 216 -4.99 20.49 21.33
CA ASN A 216 -6.10 21.08 22.11
C ASN A 216 -7.51 20.59 21.68
N GLY A 217 -7.60 19.36 21.16
CA GLY A 217 -8.85 18.77 20.67
C GLY A 217 -9.24 19.16 19.23
N TYR A 218 -8.44 19.97 18.54
CA TYR A 218 -8.67 20.36 17.16
C TYR A 218 -7.71 19.62 16.21
N PHE A 219 -8.24 19.16 15.09
CA PHE A 219 -7.48 18.48 14.05
C PHE A 219 -6.95 19.50 13.03
N ASP A 220 -5.78 20.10 13.28
CA ASP A 220 -5.15 21.06 12.36
C ASP A 220 -4.18 20.35 11.41
N VAL A 221 -4.54 20.30 10.14
CA VAL A 221 -3.81 19.56 9.13
C VAL A 221 -3.69 20.38 7.85
N THR A 222 -2.54 20.32 7.20
CA THR A 222 -2.40 20.91 5.87
C THR A 222 -3.32 20.17 4.88
N PRO A 223 -3.84 20.86 3.84
CA PRO A 223 -4.71 20.23 2.86
C PRO A 223 -4.11 18.96 2.22
N PHE A 224 -2.81 18.96 1.94
CA PHE A 224 -2.12 17.82 1.33
C PHE A 224 -1.96 16.64 2.28
N ALA A 225 -1.65 16.89 3.55
CA ALA A 225 -1.59 15.82 4.54
C ALA A 225 -3.00 15.30 4.89
N LEU A 226 -4.03 16.15 4.87
CA LEU A 226 -5.42 15.74 4.96
C LEU A 226 -5.83 14.83 3.79
N ALA A 227 -5.39 15.14 2.57
CA ALA A 227 -5.65 14.30 1.40
C ALA A 227 -4.98 12.91 1.55
N ALA A 228 -3.70 12.86 1.94
CA ALA A 228 -3.01 11.59 2.20
C ALA A 228 -3.69 10.78 3.31
N PHE A 229 -4.10 11.45 4.39
CA PHE A 229 -4.86 10.86 5.48
C PHE A 229 -6.21 10.29 5.01
N ALA A 230 -6.97 11.05 4.21
CA ALA A 230 -8.25 10.61 3.67
C ALA A 230 -8.10 9.36 2.79
N VAL A 231 -7.05 9.28 1.97
CA VAL A 231 -6.74 8.09 1.17
C VAL A 231 -6.41 6.89 2.06
N ALA A 232 -5.71 7.10 3.18
CA ALA A 232 -5.43 6.04 4.16
C ALA A 232 -6.69 5.51 4.85
N VAL A 233 -7.55 6.42 5.32
CA VAL A 233 -8.86 6.05 5.90
C VAL A 233 -9.71 5.30 4.88
N PHE A 234 -9.73 5.78 3.64
CA PHE A 234 -10.43 5.11 2.53
C PHE A 234 -9.89 3.70 2.29
N ALA A 235 -8.57 3.50 2.24
CA ALA A 235 -7.96 2.18 2.05
C ALA A 235 -8.37 1.17 3.15
N VAL A 236 -8.41 1.62 4.41
CA VAL A 236 -8.88 0.80 5.54
C VAL A 236 -10.37 0.50 5.41
N ALA A 237 -11.19 1.50 5.09
CA ALA A 237 -12.64 1.34 4.91
C ALA A 237 -12.98 0.39 3.75
N GLN A 238 -12.27 0.49 2.62
CA GLN A 238 -12.38 -0.43 1.50
C GLN A 238 -12.11 -1.87 1.92
N ARG A 239 -11.07 -2.09 2.73
CA ARG A 239 -10.76 -3.44 3.22
C ARG A 239 -11.86 -3.96 4.14
N ALA A 240 -12.35 -3.14 5.05
CA ALA A 240 -13.46 -3.50 5.92
C ALA A 240 -14.70 -3.87 5.09
N LEU A 241 -15.03 -3.08 4.06
CA LEU A 241 -16.14 -3.37 3.15
C LEU A 241 -15.98 -4.71 2.43
N ILE A 242 -14.79 -5.02 1.90
CA ILE A 242 -14.51 -6.32 1.24
C ILE A 242 -14.73 -7.49 2.20
N LEU A 243 -14.30 -7.35 3.47
CA LEU A 243 -14.48 -8.38 4.49
C LEU A 243 -15.96 -8.56 4.86
N LEU A 244 -16.69 -7.46 5.05
CA LEU A 244 -18.11 -7.49 5.40
C LEU A 244 -19.00 -8.01 4.27
N ALA A 245 -18.68 -7.65 3.03
CA ALA A 245 -19.40 -8.11 1.85
C ALA A 245 -19.01 -9.54 1.42
N ALA A 246 -18.06 -10.18 2.13
CA ALA A 246 -17.55 -11.52 1.83
C ALA A 246 -17.18 -11.70 0.34
N VAL A 247 -16.63 -10.65 -0.29
CA VAL A 247 -16.28 -10.69 -1.72
C VAL A 247 -15.19 -11.74 -1.91
N PRO A 248 -15.42 -12.78 -2.74
CA PRO A 248 -14.51 -13.90 -2.87
C PRO A 248 -13.15 -13.44 -3.40
N GLU A 249 -12.07 -14.05 -2.89
CA GLU A 249 -10.74 -13.82 -3.44
C GLU A 249 -10.61 -14.59 -4.76
N THR A 250 -10.42 -13.88 -5.87
CA THR A 250 -10.19 -14.51 -7.17
C THR A 250 -8.71 -14.82 -7.34
N GLU A 251 -8.31 -16.07 -7.05
CA GLU A 251 -6.94 -16.55 -7.24
C GLU A 251 -6.42 -16.31 -8.66
N LYS A 252 -7.31 -16.45 -9.66
CA LYS A 252 -7.01 -16.25 -11.09
C LYS A 252 -6.44 -14.87 -11.43
N SER A 253 -6.78 -13.82 -10.68
CA SER A 253 -6.27 -12.46 -10.91
C SER A 253 -4.94 -12.18 -10.21
N GLU A 254 -4.55 -13.02 -9.25
CA GLU A 254 -3.32 -12.87 -8.46
C GLU A 254 -2.25 -13.92 -8.82
N HIS A 255 -2.42 -14.69 -9.91
CA HIS A 255 -1.36 -15.60 -10.39
C HIS A 255 -0.08 -14.81 -10.63
N HIS A 256 0.80 -14.89 -9.63
CA HIS A 256 2.09 -14.25 -9.65
C HIS A 256 2.95 -14.92 -10.70
N PHE A 257 3.67 -14.11 -11.47
CA PHE A 257 4.70 -14.55 -12.40
C PHE A 257 5.60 -15.60 -11.73
N GLY A 258 5.43 -16.88 -12.10
CA GLY A 258 6.35 -17.94 -11.73
C GLY A 258 5.80 -19.13 -10.93
N GLU A 259 4.49 -19.22 -10.64
CA GLU A 259 3.92 -20.53 -10.32
C GLU A 259 3.64 -21.29 -11.63
N PRO A 260 4.23 -22.49 -11.84
CA PRO A 260 3.83 -23.32 -12.96
C PRO A 260 2.36 -23.63 -12.78
N GLY A 261 1.53 -23.21 -13.75
CA GLY A 261 0.12 -23.55 -13.75
C GLY A 261 -0.02 -25.07 -13.73
N ASN A 262 -0.39 -25.63 -12.59
CA ASN A 262 -0.83 -27.01 -12.50
C ASN A 262 -2.24 -27.07 -13.13
N ASN A 263 -2.26 -27.07 -14.46
CA ASN A 263 -3.44 -27.40 -15.25
C ASN A 263 -3.65 -28.91 -15.29
#